data_AF-A0A5E4LIG4-F1
#
_entry.id   AF-A0A5E4LIG4-F1
#
_cell.length_a   1.000
_cell.length_b   1.000
_cell.length_c   1.000
_cell.angle_alpha   90.00
_cell.angle_beta   90.00
_cell.angle_gamma   90.00
#
_symmetry.space_group_name_H-M   'P 1'
#
loop_
_entity.id
_entity.type
_entity.pdbx_description
1 polymer ?
#
loop_
_entity_poly.entity_id
_entity_poly.type
_entity_poly.pdbx_seq_one_letter_code
_entity_poly.pdbx_strand_id
1 'polypeptide(L)'
;MGDKTKQRRKVKTLKVTKAQKPERQRECSEIALRDFDEPKGRNPEKQIEWIFQCLGFGDKDDTVAKEVFTELVKKSDKGVRSVEISGRCHVTQGAVVYHLNTLVRSGVVVKQGRYYYLKRTRLDNTIEDMEAEMLRRFERMKRIARLIEEEM
;
A
#
# COMPACT_ATOMS: atom_id res chain seq x y z
N MET A 1 46.17 53.75 -28.43
CA MET A 1 45.49 54.58 -29.45
C MET A 1 44.74 53.63 -30.36
N GLY A 2 43.41 53.74 -30.47
CA GLY A 2 42.55 53.01 -31.42
C GLY A 2 42.29 51.54 -31.06
N ASP A 3 41.20 51.16 -30.39
CA ASP A 3 39.79 51.07 -30.80
C ASP A 3 39.35 49.66 -31.26
N LYS A 4 38.15 49.36 -30.77
CA LYS A 4 37.31 48.17 -30.76
C LYS A 4 37.28 47.40 -32.09
N THR A 5 36.97 46.10 -32.03
CA THR A 5 35.69 45.56 -32.55
C THR A 5 35.48 44.08 -32.15
N LYS A 6 34.42 43.89 -31.36
CA LYS A 6 33.49 42.75 -31.25
C LYS A 6 33.84 41.43 -32.00
N GLN A 7 33.93 40.33 -31.24
CA GLN A 7 33.34 39.06 -31.68
C GLN A 7 32.49 38.47 -30.54
N ARG A 8 31.21 38.22 -30.86
CA ARG A 8 30.14 37.84 -29.95
C ARG A 8 30.17 36.35 -29.59
N ARG A 9 29.79 36.08 -28.34
CA ARG A 9 29.35 34.83 -27.69
C ARG A 9 28.67 33.79 -28.61
N LYS A 10 28.98 32.51 -28.38
CA LYS A 10 27.98 31.42 -28.33
C LYS A 10 28.24 30.55 -27.10
N VAL A 11 27.66 30.95 -25.97
CA VAL A 11 27.47 30.05 -24.82
C VAL A 11 26.37 29.08 -25.26
N LYS A 12 26.72 27.80 -25.43
CA LYS A 12 25.75 26.74 -25.69
C LYS A 12 24.80 26.67 -24.50
N THR A 13 23.55 27.03 -24.71
CA THR A 13 22.46 26.82 -23.77
C THR A 13 22.28 25.31 -23.59
N LEU A 14 22.76 24.77 -22.47
CA LEU A 14 22.40 23.43 -22.02
C LEU A 14 20.90 23.44 -21.75
N LYS A 15 20.15 22.77 -22.62
CA LYS A 15 18.73 22.50 -22.39
C LYS A 15 18.66 21.64 -21.14
N VAL A 16 18.13 22.21 -20.06
CA VAL A 16 17.69 21.45 -18.88
C VAL A 16 16.59 20.53 -19.36
N THR A 17 16.92 19.28 -19.63
CA THR A 17 15.96 18.22 -19.88
C THR A 17 15.13 18.07 -18.60
N LYS A 18 13.83 18.30 -18.73
CA LYS A 18 12.84 18.06 -17.67
C LYS A 18 13.08 16.65 -17.13
N ALA A 19 13.48 16.54 -15.87
CA ALA A 19 13.48 15.27 -15.16
C ALA A 19 12.06 14.71 -15.24
N GLN A 20 11.90 13.63 -15.99
CA GLN A 20 10.69 12.82 -15.95
C GLN A 20 10.56 12.36 -14.49
N LYS A 21 9.50 12.82 -13.82
CA LYS A 21 9.09 12.26 -12.52
C LYS A 21 9.02 10.74 -12.73
N PRO A 22 9.66 9.91 -11.88
CA PRO A 22 9.56 8.47 -12.02
C PRO A 22 8.07 8.14 -12.01
N GLU A 23 7.65 7.47 -13.08
CA GLU A 23 6.32 6.90 -13.22
C GLU A 23 6.05 6.15 -11.92
N ARG A 24 5.03 6.56 -11.15
CA ARG A 24 4.66 5.86 -9.92
C ARG A 24 4.40 4.43 -10.35
N GLN A 25 5.33 3.51 -10.07
CA GLN A 25 5.09 2.09 -10.16
C GLN A 25 3.75 1.90 -9.47
N ARG A 26 2.74 1.50 -10.25
CA ARG A 26 1.48 1.06 -9.66
C ARG A 26 1.90 -0.17 -8.89
N GLU A 27 2.11 -0.01 -7.59
CA GLU A 27 2.35 -1.13 -6.69
C GLU A 27 1.24 -2.12 -6.99
N CYS A 28 1.61 -3.30 -7.49
CA CYS A 28 0.67 -4.34 -7.83
C CYS A 28 -0.04 -4.68 -6.52
N SER A 29 -1.31 -4.27 -6.41
CA SER A 29 -2.09 -4.57 -5.22
C SER A 29 -2.56 -6.01 -5.30
N GLU A 30 -2.05 -6.84 -4.40
CA GLU A 30 -2.43 -8.25 -4.28
C GLU A 30 -3.31 -8.43 -3.04
N ILE A 31 -4.51 -8.96 -3.23
CA ILE A 31 -5.42 -9.26 -2.14
C ILE A 31 -6.17 -10.54 -2.41
N ALA A 32 -6.39 -11.32 -1.35
CA ALA A 32 -7.30 -12.45 -1.39
C ALA A 32 -8.69 -12.02 -0.92
N LEU A 33 -9.73 -12.64 -1.45
CA LEU A 33 -11.07 -12.61 -0.86
C LEU A 33 -11.42 -14.02 -0.45
N ARG A 34 -11.50 -14.25 0.87
CA ARG A 34 -11.82 -15.55 1.47
C ARG A 34 -13.12 -15.41 2.26
N ASP A 35 -13.95 -16.43 2.14
CA ASP A 35 -15.24 -16.51 2.85
C ASP A 35 -15.05 -17.31 4.15
N PHE A 36 -15.40 -16.69 5.27
CA PHE A 36 -15.30 -17.27 6.61
C PHE A 36 -16.54 -16.87 7.42
N ASP A 37 -16.98 -17.75 8.32
CA ASP A 37 -18.11 -17.44 9.21
C ASP A 37 -17.83 -16.19 10.06
N GLU A 38 -18.78 -15.25 10.06
CA GLU A 38 -18.68 -14.03 10.85
C GLU A 38 -18.59 -14.35 12.35
N PRO A 39 -17.67 -13.70 13.11
CA PRO A 39 -17.55 -13.94 14.53
C PRO A 39 -18.81 -13.51 15.28
N LYS A 40 -19.36 -14.41 16.09
CA LYS A 40 -20.52 -14.11 16.94
C LYS A 40 -20.14 -13.10 18.05
N GLY A 41 -21.01 -12.11 18.26
CA GLY A 41 -20.88 -11.12 19.33
C GLY A 41 -20.13 -9.85 18.93
N ARG A 42 -19.75 -9.02 19.91
CA ARG A 42 -19.08 -7.72 19.69
C ARG A 42 -17.66 -7.68 20.26
N ASN A 43 -16.85 -8.70 19.97
CA ASN A 43 -15.45 -8.73 20.38
C ASN A 43 -14.58 -8.13 19.25
N PRO A 44 -13.99 -6.93 19.44
CA PRO A 44 -13.24 -6.26 18.39
C PRO A 44 -12.01 -7.05 17.92
N GLU A 45 -11.31 -7.76 18.81
CA GLU A 45 -10.15 -8.56 18.46
C GLU A 45 -10.51 -9.70 17.50
N LYS A 46 -11.63 -10.40 17.76
CA LYS A 46 -12.15 -11.44 16.86
C LYS A 46 -12.62 -10.87 15.52
N GLN A 47 -13.21 -9.67 15.52
CA GLN A 47 -13.62 -8.98 14.29
C GLN A 47 -12.41 -8.56 13.44
N ILE A 48 -11.35 -8.06 14.08
CA ILE A 48 -10.08 -7.76 13.41
C ILE A 48 -9.45 -9.04 12.84
N GLU A 49 -9.43 -10.13 13.60
CA GLU A 49 -8.92 -11.42 13.11
C GLU A 49 -9.72 -11.94 11.92
N TRP A 50 -11.05 -11.83 11.95
CA TRP A 50 -11.91 -12.21 10.84
C TRP A 50 -11.61 -11.40 9.57
N ILE A 51 -11.51 -10.06 9.67
CA ILE A 51 -11.13 -9.20 8.53
C ILE A 51 -9.74 -9.58 8.00
N PHE A 52 -8.76 -9.79 8.90
CA PHE A 52 -7.40 -10.20 8.54
C PHE A 52 -7.40 -11.50 7.72
N GLN A 53 -8.22 -12.48 8.12
CA GLN A 53 -8.37 -13.74 7.43
C GLN A 53 -9.07 -13.58 6.07
N CYS A 54 -10.19 -12.86 6.01
CA CYS A 54 -10.93 -12.60 4.78
C CYS A 54 -10.07 -11.97 3.69
N LEU A 55 -9.20 -11.02 4.06
CA LEU A 55 -8.32 -10.32 3.12
C LEU A 55 -7.01 -11.07 2.81
N GLY A 56 -6.78 -12.22 3.47
CA GLY A 56 -5.62 -13.09 3.27
C GLY A 56 -4.29 -12.44 3.60
N PHE A 57 -4.23 -11.59 4.63
CA PHE A 57 -2.98 -10.93 5.04
C PHE A 57 -1.95 -11.86 5.70
N GLY A 58 -2.37 -13.06 6.07
CA GLY A 58 -1.54 -14.14 6.55
C GLY A 58 -2.39 -15.37 6.88
N ASP A 59 -1.75 -16.39 7.42
CA ASP A 59 -2.43 -17.60 7.86
C ASP A 59 -2.99 -17.43 9.28
N LYS A 60 -3.93 -18.32 9.66
CA LYS A 60 -4.54 -18.30 10.99
C LYS A 60 -3.51 -18.39 12.12
N ASP A 61 -2.43 -19.13 11.89
CA ASP A 61 -1.38 -19.38 12.88
C ASP A 61 -0.28 -18.31 12.86
N ASP A 62 -0.34 -17.34 11.94
CA ASP A 62 0.59 -16.22 11.86
C ASP A 62 0.24 -15.14 12.91
N THR A 63 0.61 -15.42 14.16
CA THR A 63 0.36 -14.54 15.30
C THR A 63 1.04 -13.18 15.16
N VAL A 64 2.21 -13.13 14.51
CA VAL A 64 2.97 -11.89 14.31
C VAL A 64 2.24 -10.98 13.31
N ALA A 65 1.80 -11.50 12.17
CA ALA A 65 1.04 -10.73 11.20
C ALA A 65 -0.27 -10.17 11.80
N LYS A 66 -0.97 -11.00 12.60
CA LYS A 66 -2.20 -10.58 13.29
C LYS A 66 -1.94 -9.45 14.28
N GLU A 67 -0.89 -9.53 15.07
CA GLU A 67 -0.54 -8.47 16.04
C GLU A 67 -0.09 -7.18 15.32
N VAL A 68 0.69 -7.30 14.24
CA VAL A 68 1.07 -6.16 13.38
C VAL A 68 -0.17 -5.43 12.85
N PHE A 69 -1.13 -6.18 12.30
CA PHE A 69 -2.36 -5.60 11.76
C PHE A 69 -3.23 -4.99 12.88
N THR A 70 -3.35 -5.67 14.02
CA THR A 70 -4.09 -5.18 15.19
C THR A 70 -3.52 -3.86 15.70
N GLU A 71 -2.20 -3.73 15.79
CA GLU A 71 -1.54 -2.49 16.21
C GLU A 71 -1.77 -1.33 15.24
N LEU A 72 -1.78 -1.61 13.93
CA LEU A 72 -2.12 -0.61 12.91
C LEU A 72 -3.55 -0.10 13.05
N VAL A 73 -4.51 -0.99 13.31
CA VAL A 73 -5.92 -0.62 13.51
C VAL A 73 -6.07 0.21 14.79
N LYS A 74 -5.46 -0.23 15.90
CA LYS A 74 -5.50 0.46 17.20
C LYS A 74 -4.86 1.86 17.17
N LYS A 75 -3.83 2.06 16.35
CA LYS A 75 -3.06 3.32 16.24
C LYS A 75 -3.23 3.98 14.87
N SER A 76 -4.42 3.85 14.28
CA SER A 76 -4.72 4.32 12.93
C SER A 76 -4.56 5.83 12.73
N ASP A 77 -4.59 6.62 13.80
CA ASP A 77 -4.38 8.07 13.81
C ASP A 77 -2.90 8.50 13.85
N LYS A 78 -2.04 7.71 14.49
CA LYS A 78 -0.63 8.06 14.76
C LYS A 78 0.37 7.31 13.89
N GLY A 79 -0.04 6.16 13.36
CA GLY A 79 0.84 5.21 12.70
C GLY A 79 1.77 4.50 13.67
N VAL A 80 2.52 3.53 13.15
CA VAL A 80 3.36 2.63 13.93
C VAL A 80 4.75 2.50 13.34
N ARG A 81 5.77 2.37 14.20
CA ARG A 81 7.13 2.03 13.75
C ARG A 81 7.38 0.54 13.92
N SER A 82 8.11 -0.06 12.98
CA SER A 82 8.45 -1.49 13.06
C SER A 82 9.20 -1.86 14.35
N VAL A 83 10.03 -0.93 14.88
CA VAL A 83 10.77 -1.13 16.15
C VAL A 83 9.86 -1.20 17.37
N GLU A 84 8.73 -0.50 17.34
CA GLU A 84 7.77 -0.47 18.46
C GLU A 84 7.00 -1.77 18.51
N ILE A 85 6.58 -2.28 17.34
CA ILE A 85 5.88 -3.55 17.23
C ILE A 85 6.83 -4.70 17.57
N SER A 86 8.07 -4.69 17.08
CA SER A 86 9.05 -5.75 17.36
C SER A 86 9.34 -5.88 18.85
N GLY A 87 9.47 -4.75 19.57
CA GLY A 87 9.67 -4.74 21.02
C GLY A 87 8.49 -5.33 21.80
N ARG A 88 7.26 -5.14 21.30
CA ARG A 88 6.04 -5.69 21.93
C ARG A 88 5.83 -7.17 21.63
N CYS A 89 6.09 -7.59 20.40
CA CYS A 89 5.86 -8.96 19.95
C CYS A 89 7.02 -9.92 20.29
N HIS A 90 8.14 -9.39 20.80
CA HIS A 90 9.37 -10.15 21.07
C HIS A 90 9.92 -10.90 19.83
N VAL A 91 9.75 -10.31 18.64
CA VAL A 91 10.29 -10.85 17.37
C VAL A 91 11.29 -9.90 16.75
N THR A 92 12.02 -10.36 15.74
CA THR A 92 12.96 -9.50 15.02
C THR A 92 12.24 -8.38 14.29
N GLN A 93 12.86 -7.20 14.22
CA GLN A 93 12.33 -6.09 13.42
C GLN A 93 12.14 -6.47 11.94
N GLY A 94 13.02 -7.35 11.41
CA GLY A 94 12.92 -7.85 10.05
C GLY A 94 11.61 -8.61 9.78
N ALA A 95 11.18 -9.47 10.70
CA ALA A 95 9.91 -10.19 10.60
C ALA A 95 8.71 -9.22 10.57
N VAL A 96 8.71 -8.22 11.45
CA VAL A 96 7.67 -7.18 11.45
C VAL A 96 7.63 -6.41 10.13
N VAL A 97 8.80 -6.02 9.60
CA VAL A 97 8.90 -5.31 8.31
C VAL A 97 8.38 -6.16 7.17
N TYR A 98 8.62 -7.48 7.19
CA TYR A 98 8.06 -8.41 6.20
C TYR A 98 6.52 -8.33 6.16
N HIS A 99 5.85 -8.48 7.30
CA HIS A 99 4.38 -8.40 7.36
C HIS A 99 3.85 -7.01 6.98
N LEU A 100 4.50 -5.94 7.46
CA LEU A 100 4.13 -4.57 7.09
C LEU A 100 4.23 -4.34 5.59
N ASN A 101 5.27 -4.87 4.93
CA ASN A 101 5.41 -4.77 3.48
C ASN A 101 4.35 -5.60 2.75
N THR A 102 3.91 -6.73 3.30
CA THR A 102 2.75 -7.49 2.76
C THR A 102 1.47 -6.65 2.83
N LEU A 103 1.22 -5.96 3.94
CA LEU A 103 0.08 -5.04 4.07
C LEU A 103 0.19 -3.80 3.16
N VAL A 104 1.40 -3.31 2.90
CA VAL A 104 1.61 -2.25 1.90
C VAL A 104 1.24 -2.77 0.51
N ARG A 105 1.73 -3.96 0.13
CA ARG A 105 1.40 -4.59 -1.15
C ARG A 105 -0.10 -4.88 -1.29
N SER A 106 -0.84 -5.15 -0.22
CA SER A 106 -2.29 -5.33 -0.32
C SER A 106 -3.06 -4.02 -0.51
N GLY A 107 -2.41 -2.87 -0.28
CA GLY A 107 -3.03 -1.56 -0.38
C GLY A 107 -3.82 -1.15 0.86
N VAL A 108 -3.77 -1.92 1.96
CA VAL A 108 -4.41 -1.55 3.24
C VAL A 108 -3.53 -0.62 4.08
N VAL A 109 -2.20 -0.67 3.89
CA VAL A 109 -1.22 0.15 4.61
C VAL A 109 -0.42 1.03 3.66
N VAL A 110 -0.03 2.21 4.14
CA VAL A 110 0.92 3.10 3.48
C VAL A 110 2.11 3.38 4.38
N LYS A 111 3.30 3.43 3.81
CA LYS A 111 4.53 3.81 4.53
C LYS A 111 4.84 5.29 4.31
N GLN A 112 5.06 6.03 5.40
CA GLN A 112 5.52 7.41 5.35
C GLN A 112 6.74 7.57 6.27
N GLY A 113 7.91 7.73 5.67
CA GLY A 113 9.18 7.77 6.41
C GLY A 113 9.41 6.51 7.24
N ARG A 114 9.45 6.67 8.56
CA ARG A 114 9.68 5.57 9.53
C ARG A 114 8.39 4.94 10.07
N TYR A 115 7.24 5.48 9.66
CA TYR A 115 5.93 5.09 10.16
C TYR A 115 5.11 4.38 9.09
N TYR A 116 4.25 3.49 9.54
CA TYR A 116 3.26 2.77 8.75
C TYR A 116 1.87 3.17 9.25
N TYR A 117 0.95 3.41 8.32
CA TYR A 117 -0.41 3.86 8.58
C TYR A 117 -1.39 2.99 7.82
N LEU A 118 -2.61 2.85 8.32
CA LEU A 118 -3.71 2.47 7.44
C LEU A 118 -3.81 3.49 6.29
N LYS A 119 -4.23 3.03 5.10
CA LYS A 119 -4.40 3.91 3.92
C LYS A 119 -5.35 5.07 4.22
N ARG A 120 -6.35 4.85 5.08
CA ARG A 120 -7.21 5.88 5.69
C ARG A 120 -7.13 5.83 7.22
N THR A 121 -7.58 6.89 7.89
CA THR A 121 -7.57 7.00 9.35
C THR A 121 -8.51 6.02 10.07
N ARG A 122 -9.38 5.33 9.33
CA ARG A 122 -10.26 4.29 9.85
C ARG A 122 -10.25 3.06 8.94
N LEU A 123 -10.46 1.89 9.52
CA LEU A 123 -10.42 0.61 8.81
C LEU A 123 -11.59 0.48 7.83
N ASP A 124 -12.80 0.89 8.22
CA ASP A 124 -13.99 0.92 7.36
C ASP A 124 -13.74 1.73 6.09
N ASN A 125 -13.28 2.99 6.21
CA ASN A 125 -12.94 3.82 5.06
C ASN A 125 -11.81 3.24 4.21
N THR A 126 -10.88 2.48 4.81
CA THR A 126 -9.83 1.79 4.07
C THR A 126 -10.40 0.65 3.23
N ILE A 127 -11.32 -0.14 3.82
CA ILE A 127 -12.02 -1.23 3.13
C ILE A 127 -12.90 -0.69 2.00
N GLU A 128 -13.64 0.40 2.21
CA GLU A 128 -14.43 1.08 1.17
C GLU A 128 -13.57 1.49 -0.04
N ASP A 129 -12.38 2.05 0.22
CA ASP A 129 -11.44 2.41 -0.83
C ASP A 129 -10.95 1.18 -1.61
N MET A 130 -10.70 0.06 -0.91
CA MET A 130 -10.27 -1.20 -1.50
C MET A 130 -11.37 -1.81 -2.37
N GLU A 131 -12.62 -1.84 -1.88
CA GLU A 131 -13.79 -2.27 -2.63
C GLU A 131 -13.94 -1.47 -3.93
N ALA A 132 -13.93 -0.14 -3.84
CA ALA A 132 -14.06 0.72 -5.01
C ALA A 132 -12.93 0.47 -6.03
N GLU A 133 -11.71 0.19 -5.55
CA GLU A 133 -10.57 -0.16 -6.41
C GLU A 133 -10.76 -1.52 -7.10
N MET A 134 -11.28 -2.52 -6.39
CA MET A 134 -11.57 -3.84 -6.93
C MET A 134 -12.70 -3.79 -7.96
N LEU A 135 -13.79 -3.07 -7.70
CA LEU A 135 -14.89 -2.89 -8.66
C LEU A 135 -14.39 -2.29 -9.98
N ARG A 136 -13.56 -1.24 -9.92
CA ARG A 136 -12.95 -0.66 -11.12
C ARG A 136 -12.05 -1.65 -11.87
N ARG A 137 -11.34 -2.53 -11.15
CA ARG A 137 -10.53 -3.60 -11.75
C ARG A 137 -11.41 -4.65 -12.42
N PHE A 138 -12.48 -5.09 -11.76
CA PHE A 138 -13.45 -6.02 -12.34
C PHE A 138 -14.10 -5.48 -13.61
N GLU A 139 -14.49 -4.20 -13.64
CA GLU A 139 -15.02 -3.58 -14.85
C GLU A 139 -14.02 -3.61 -16.01
N ARG A 140 -12.74 -3.39 -15.73
CA ARG A 140 -11.68 -3.51 -16.73
C ARG A 140 -11.54 -4.96 -17.21
N MET A 141 -11.52 -5.93 -16.30
CA MET A 141 -11.41 -7.35 -16.66
C MET A 141 -12.60 -7.81 -17.51
N LYS A 142 -13.83 -7.45 -17.12
CA LYS A 142 -15.04 -7.74 -17.92
C LYS A 142 -14.98 -7.15 -19.32
N ARG A 143 -14.46 -5.92 -19.46
CA ARG A 143 -14.28 -5.30 -20.78
C ARG A 143 -13.32 -6.09 -21.65
N ILE A 144 -12.17 -6.52 -21.10
CA ILE A 144 -11.19 -7.31 -21.84
C ILE A 144 -11.76 -8.70 -22.20
N ALA A 145 -12.50 -9.34 -21.30
CA ALA A 145 -13.16 -10.62 -21.57
C ALA A 145 -14.13 -10.52 -22.76
N ARG A 146 -14.95 -9.47 -22.84
CA ARG A 146 -15.84 -9.23 -23.99
C ARG A 146 -15.09 -9.06 -25.31
N LEU A 147 -13.97 -8.33 -25.30
CA LEU A 147 -13.14 -8.18 -26.50
C LEU A 147 -12.57 -9.53 -26.97
N ILE A 148 -12.23 -10.43 -26.05
CA ILE A 148 -11.79 -11.80 -26.41
C ILE A 148 -12.94 -12.57 -27.08
N GLU A 149 -14.15 -12.48 -26.52
CA GLU A 149 -15.35 -13.14 -27.07
C GLU A 149 -15.77 -12.58 -28.43
N GLU A 150 -15.53 -11.29 -28.69
CA GLU A 150 -15.81 -10.65 -29.99
C GLU A 150 -14.83 -11.06 -31.10
N GLU A 151 -13.60 -11.46 -30.73
CA GLU A 151 -12.52 -11.84 -31.67
C GLU A 151 -12.42 -13.36 -31.90
N MET A 152 -13.15 -14.17 -31.13
CA MET A 152 -13.21 -15.63 -31.25
C MET A 152 -14.45 -16.09 -32.01
#